data_AF-C5EX74-F1
#
_entry.id   AF-C5EX74-F1
#
_cell.length_a   1.000
_cell.length_b   1.000
_cell.length_c   1.000
_cell.angle_alpha   90.00
_cell.angle_beta   90.00
_cell.angle_gamma   90.00
#
_symmetry.space_group_name_H-M   'P 1'
#
loop_
_entity.id
_entity.type
_entity.pdbx_description
1 polymer ?
#
loop_
_entity_poly.entity_id
_entity_poly.type
_entity_poly.pdbx_seq_one_letter_code
_entity_poly.pdbx_strand_id
1 'polypeptide(L)'
;MATDNENTKNNKQNNTQRPSRRQIIEHNQQRKISLIENNISAEVFIPESQSLLRTFRHFRMLDPIDASLRAFWGDKITSKDMEKWLKLVDEIHQKVVEAQEFGMNLLIENGRTRGIENFLLRQEVRRGIEKKEKETKEEVKEKAS
;
A
#
# COMPACT_ATOMS: atom_id res chain seq x y z
N MET A 1 -34.70 -37.76 -59.25
CA MET A 1 -33.38 -37.92 -58.61
C MET A 1 -33.51 -37.45 -57.18
N ALA A 2 -33.11 -38.30 -56.25
CA ALA A 2 -33.19 -38.10 -54.81
C ALA A 2 -31.97 -37.33 -54.29
N THR A 3 -32.05 -37.01 -52.99
CA THR A 3 -31.06 -36.43 -52.06
C THR A 3 -31.07 -34.88 -52.04
N ASP A 4 -31.12 -34.18 -50.92
CA ASP A 4 -30.60 -34.48 -49.58
C ASP A 4 -31.46 -33.90 -48.45
N ASN A 5 -31.47 -34.65 -47.34
CA ASN A 5 -32.09 -34.34 -46.05
C ASN A 5 -30.97 -33.85 -45.10
N GLU A 6 -31.38 -33.15 -44.02
CA GLU A 6 -30.56 -32.74 -42.86
C GLU A 6 -29.63 -31.52 -43.09
N ASN A 7 -29.55 -30.50 -42.21
CA ASN A 7 -29.41 -30.61 -40.77
C ASN A 7 -29.68 -29.23 -40.12
N THR A 8 -30.83 -29.06 -39.49
CA THR A 8 -31.13 -27.91 -38.62
C THR A 8 -30.24 -27.98 -37.37
N LYS A 9 -29.13 -27.22 -37.37
CA LYS A 9 -28.32 -27.00 -36.16
C LYS A 9 -29.16 -26.25 -35.13
N ASN A 10 -29.72 -27.00 -34.18
CA ASN A 10 -30.25 -26.46 -32.93
C ASN A 10 -29.14 -25.70 -32.19
N ASN A 11 -29.20 -24.37 -32.26
CA ASN A 11 -28.38 -23.49 -31.45
C ASN A 11 -28.86 -23.61 -30.00
N LYS A 12 -28.18 -24.42 -29.18
CA LYS A 12 -28.40 -24.46 -27.73
C LYS A 12 -28.10 -23.06 -27.18
N GLN A 13 -29.15 -22.28 -26.95
CA GLN A 13 -29.07 -21.05 -26.17
C GLN A 13 -28.59 -21.43 -24.76
N ASN A 14 -27.32 -21.16 -24.48
CA ASN A 14 -26.76 -21.30 -23.15
C ASN A 14 -27.51 -20.35 -22.22
N ASN A 15 -28.33 -20.93 -21.35
CA ASN A 15 -29.05 -20.23 -20.31
C ASN A 15 -28.04 -19.79 -19.24
N THR A 16 -27.28 -18.72 -19.49
CA THR A 16 -26.41 -18.10 -18.48
C THR A 16 -27.27 -17.37 -17.47
N GLN A 17 -27.72 -18.11 -16.47
CA GLN A 17 -28.36 -17.57 -15.27
C GLN A 17 -27.43 -16.52 -14.67
N ARG A 18 -27.92 -15.29 -14.48
CA ARG A 18 -27.12 -14.21 -13.89
C ARG A 18 -26.57 -14.67 -12.54
N PRO A 19 -25.26 -14.50 -12.27
CA PRO A 19 -24.66 -14.94 -11.03
C PRO A 19 -25.33 -14.25 -9.85
N SER A 20 -25.60 -15.02 -8.79
CA SER A 20 -26.18 -14.47 -7.56
C SER A 20 -25.23 -13.47 -6.91
N ARG A 21 -25.75 -12.52 -6.12
CA ARG A 21 -24.94 -11.52 -5.43
C ARG A 21 -23.80 -12.13 -4.62
N ARG A 22 -24.05 -13.30 -4.00
CA ARG A 22 -23.04 -14.05 -3.24
C ARG A 22 -21.93 -14.60 -4.15
N GLN A 23 -22.28 -15.20 -5.29
CA GLN A 23 -21.31 -15.68 -6.28
C GLN A 23 -20.46 -14.53 -6.85
N ILE A 24 -21.04 -13.35 -7.04
CA ILE A 24 -20.31 -12.15 -7.46
C ILE A 24 -19.29 -11.73 -6.39
N ILE A 25 -19.67 -11.76 -5.11
CA ILE A 25 -18.76 -11.42 -3.99
C ILE A 25 -17.62 -12.44 -3.88
N GLU A 26 -17.94 -13.74 -3.91
CA GLU A 26 -16.94 -14.81 -3.84
C GLU A 26 -15.97 -14.75 -5.03
N HIS A 27 -16.46 -14.56 -6.25
CA HIS A 27 -15.61 -14.39 -7.43
C HIS A 27 -14.70 -13.16 -7.32
N ASN A 28 -15.21 -12.04 -6.80
CA ASN A 28 -14.39 -10.85 -6.57
C ASN A 28 -13.33 -11.05 -5.48
N GLN A 29 -13.63 -11.82 -4.44
CA GLN A 29 -12.65 -12.17 -3.40
C GLN A 29 -11.57 -13.07 -3.98
N GLN A 30 -11.94 -14.13 -4.70
CA GLN A 30 -10.99 -15.02 -5.37
C GLN A 30 -10.10 -14.28 -6.35
N ARG A 31 -10.65 -13.33 -7.13
CA ARG A 31 -9.87 -12.50 -8.05
C ARG A 31 -8.85 -11.62 -7.34
N LYS A 32 -9.21 -11.07 -6.18
CA LYS A 32 -8.28 -10.28 -5.34
C LYS A 32 -7.18 -11.15 -4.76
N ILE A 33 -7.52 -12.34 -4.26
CA ILE A 33 -6.56 -13.31 -3.74
C ILE A 33 -5.58 -13.73 -4.83
N SER A 34 -6.08 -14.13 -6.01
CA SER A 34 -5.23 -14.52 -7.13
C SER A 34 -4.32 -13.39 -7.63
N LEU A 35 -4.77 -12.13 -7.52
CA LEU A 35 -3.93 -10.97 -7.85
C LEU A 35 -2.79 -10.79 -6.85
N ILE A 36 -3.01 -11.07 -5.57
CA ILE A 36 -1.98 -11.01 -4.54
C ILE A 36 -1.03 -12.21 -4.69
N GLU A 37 -1.54 -13.41 -4.91
CA GLU A 37 -0.75 -14.64 -5.09
C GLU A 37 0.15 -14.59 -6.33
N ASN A 38 -0.34 -14.02 -7.44
CA ASN A 38 0.44 -13.87 -8.67
C ASN A 38 1.44 -12.71 -8.62
N ASN A 39 1.34 -11.83 -7.61
CA ASN A 39 2.27 -10.74 -7.39
C ASN A 39 2.85 -10.91 -5.98
N ILE A 40 3.70 -11.92 -5.82
CA ILE A 40 4.32 -12.28 -4.52
C ILE A 40 5.04 -11.08 -3.88
N SER A 41 5.53 -10.13 -4.69
CA SER A 41 6.16 -8.88 -4.24
C SER A 41 5.18 -7.75 -3.93
N ALA A 42 3.86 -7.96 -4.04
CA ALA A 42 2.88 -6.94 -3.77
C ALA A 42 2.81 -6.64 -2.28
N GLU A 43 3.26 -5.44 -1.90
CA GLU A 43 3.04 -4.92 -0.56
C GLU A 43 1.56 -4.52 -0.41
N VAL A 44 0.83 -5.28 0.41
CA VAL A 44 -0.57 -4.98 0.72
C VAL A 44 -0.61 -4.05 1.92
N PHE A 45 -0.83 -2.77 1.67
CA PHE A 45 -1.07 -1.80 2.74
C PHE A 45 -2.49 -1.96 3.30
N ILE A 46 -2.58 -2.29 4.60
CA ILE A 46 -3.84 -2.38 5.34
C ILE A 46 -3.85 -1.24 6.36
N PRO A 47 -4.56 -0.13 6.11
CA PRO A 47 -4.62 0.97 7.08
C PRO A 47 -5.44 0.56 8.31
N GLU A 48 -4.80 0.57 9.47
CA GLU A 48 -5.47 0.38 10.77
C GLU A 48 -6.09 1.68 11.30
N SER A 49 -5.58 2.83 10.86
CA SER A 49 -6.06 4.16 11.26
C SER A 49 -6.92 4.82 10.19
N GLN A 50 -8.03 5.45 10.59
CA GLN A 50 -8.88 6.24 9.70
C GLN A 50 -8.13 7.42 9.05
N SER A 51 -7.20 8.03 9.79
CA SER A 51 -6.40 9.14 9.26
C SER A 51 -5.48 8.68 8.13
N LEU A 52 -4.78 7.56 8.33
CA LEU A 52 -3.92 6.98 7.30
C LEU A 52 -4.73 6.38 6.13
N LEU A 53 -5.93 5.84 6.38
CA LEU A 53 -6.82 5.39 5.31
C LEU A 53 -7.17 6.53 4.33
N ARG A 54 -7.43 7.75 4.84
CA ARG A 54 -7.71 8.90 3.99
C ARG A 54 -6.50 9.26 3.12
N THR A 55 -5.32 9.36 3.72
CA THR A 55 -4.06 9.65 3.00
C THR A 55 -3.74 8.58 1.96
N PHE A 56 -3.91 7.31 2.32
CA PHE A 56 -3.62 6.18 1.43
C PHE A 56 -4.47 6.18 0.15
N ARG A 57 -5.73 6.63 0.21
CA ARG A 57 -6.56 6.77 -1.00
C ARG A 57 -5.95 7.73 -2.01
N HIS A 58 -5.26 8.77 -1.55
CA HIS A 58 -4.53 9.69 -2.41
C HIS A 58 -3.24 9.06 -2.94
N PHE A 59 -2.47 8.36 -2.10
CA PHE A 59 -1.26 7.64 -2.54
C PHE A 59 -1.54 6.63 -3.66
N ARG A 60 -2.66 5.93 -3.59
CA ARG A 60 -3.08 4.98 -4.64
C ARG A 60 -3.16 5.60 -6.03
N MET A 61 -3.48 6.89 -6.12
CA MET A 61 -3.56 7.62 -7.39
C MET A 61 -2.28 8.36 -7.73
N LEU A 62 -1.43 8.68 -6.75
CA LEU A 62 -0.19 9.42 -6.99
C LEU A 62 0.78 8.65 -7.91
N ASP A 63 0.92 7.33 -7.72
CA ASP A 63 1.79 6.49 -8.55
C ASP A 63 1.41 6.49 -10.05
N PRO A 64 0.16 6.17 -10.46
CA PRO A 64 -0.21 6.24 -11.88
C PRO A 64 -0.20 7.67 -12.43
N ILE A 65 -0.41 8.68 -11.57
CA ILE A 65 -0.24 10.09 -11.97
C ILE A 65 1.23 10.36 -12.29
N ASP A 66 2.17 10.00 -11.41
CA ASP A 66 3.62 10.19 -11.64
C ASP A 66 4.05 9.53 -12.96
N ALA A 67 3.68 8.26 -13.16
CA ALA A 67 3.99 7.52 -14.38
C ALA A 67 3.44 8.22 -15.63
N SER A 68 2.19 8.72 -15.57
CA SER A 68 1.56 9.44 -16.67
C SER A 68 2.24 10.79 -16.94
N LEU A 69 2.59 11.53 -15.88
CA LEU A 69 3.28 12.81 -16.00
C LEU A 69 4.67 12.63 -16.64
N ARG A 70 5.40 11.58 -16.27
CA ARG A 70 6.68 11.24 -16.92
C ARG A 70 6.50 10.86 -18.39
N ALA A 71 5.45 10.12 -18.73
CA ALA A 71 5.17 9.73 -20.11
C ALA A 71 4.85 10.92 -21.03
N PHE A 72 4.22 11.98 -20.50
CA PHE A 72 3.89 13.19 -21.24
C PHE A 72 4.92 14.33 -21.07
N TRP A 73 6.03 14.06 -20.38
CA TRP A 73 7.09 15.05 -20.19
C TRP A 73 7.83 15.31 -21.51
N GLY A 74 7.94 16.59 -21.88
CA GLY A 74 8.59 17.03 -23.12
C GLY A 74 7.64 17.15 -24.31
N ASP A 75 6.40 16.64 -24.17
CA ASP A 75 5.30 16.89 -25.12
C ASP A 75 4.34 17.94 -24.55
N LYS A 76 3.44 17.51 -23.64
CA LYS A 76 2.39 18.37 -23.07
C LYS A 76 2.71 18.91 -21.68
N ILE A 77 3.72 18.33 -21.04
CA ILE A 77 4.14 18.74 -19.70
C ILE A 77 5.51 19.38 -19.81
N THR A 78 5.61 20.62 -19.34
CA THR A 78 6.84 21.40 -19.38
C THR A 78 7.80 20.96 -18.27
N SER A 79 9.09 21.25 -18.43
CA SER A 79 10.09 21.00 -17.37
C SER A 79 9.76 21.75 -16.07
N LYS A 80 9.15 22.94 -16.16
CA LYS A 80 8.73 23.73 -15.00
C LYS A 80 7.59 23.04 -14.23
N ASP A 81 6.64 22.44 -14.94
CA ASP A 81 5.55 21.68 -14.32
C ASP A 81 6.08 20.41 -13.64
N MET A 82 7.01 19.71 -14.29
CA MET A 82 7.67 18.54 -13.70
C MET A 82 8.52 18.89 -12.48
N GLU A 83 9.26 20.00 -12.50
CA GLU A 83 10.03 20.46 -11.35
C GLU A 83 9.11 20.72 -10.15
N LYS A 84 7.97 21.39 -10.38
CA LYS A 84 6.96 21.60 -9.35
C LYS A 84 6.37 20.28 -8.84
N TRP A 85 6.08 19.34 -9.74
CA TRP A 85 5.57 18.02 -9.39
C TRP A 85 6.55 17.25 -8.49
N LEU A 86 7.82 17.16 -8.89
CA LEU A 86 8.86 16.47 -8.13
C LEU A 86 9.02 17.08 -6.73
N LYS A 87 9.01 18.41 -6.63
CA LYS A 87 9.06 19.10 -5.33
C LYS A 87 7.89 18.71 -4.43
N LEU A 88 6.67 18.63 -4.96
CA LEU A 88 5.50 18.22 -4.19
C LEU A 88 5.60 16.76 -3.72
N VAL A 89 6.11 15.86 -4.57
CA VAL A 89 6.34 14.45 -4.20
C VAL A 89 7.38 14.36 -3.08
N ASP A 90 8.47 15.12 -3.18
CA ASP A 90 9.53 15.17 -2.16
C ASP A 90 9.00 15.73 -0.83
N GLU A 91 8.18 16.79 -0.85
CA GLU A 91 7.56 17.34 0.35
C GLU A 91 6.64 16.32 1.05
N ILE A 92 5.91 15.51 0.28
CA ILE A 92 5.09 14.42 0.86
C ILE A 92 5.98 13.38 1.54
N HIS A 93 7.07 12.96 0.90
CA HIS A 93 8.02 12.02 1.49
C HIS A 93 8.57 12.55 2.82
N GLN A 94 9.06 13.80 2.83
CA GLN A 94 9.58 14.44 4.04
C GLN A 94 8.55 14.47 5.18
N LYS A 95 7.30 14.84 4.89
CA LYS A 95 6.25 14.90 5.91
C LYS A 95 5.84 13.54 6.46
N VAL A 96 5.87 12.49 5.63
CA VAL A 96 5.63 11.12 6.09
C VAL A 96 6.74 10.65 7.03
N VAL A 97 8.00 10.89 6.65
CA VAL A 97 9.17 10.54 7.49
C VAL A 97 9.13 11.29 8.82
N GLU A 98 8.91 12.61 8.80
CA GLU A 98 8.81 13.43 10.00
C GLU A 98 7.73 12.92 10.97
N ALA A 99 6.53 12.61 10.46
CA ALA A 99 5.44 12.08 11.27
C ALA A 99 5.76 10.68 11.84
N GLN A 100 6.41 9.82 11.04
CA GLN A 100 6.82 8.49 11.48
C GLN A 100 7.88 8.56 12.57
N GLU A 101 8.94 9.35 12.38
CA GLU A 101 10.01 9.54 13.37
C GLU A 101 9.47 10.11 14.68
N PHE A 102 8.63 11.14 14.61
CA PHE A 102 8.00 11.72 15.79
C PHE A 102 7.14 10.69 16.55
N GLY A 103 6.29 9.94 15.85
CA GLY A 103 5.47 8.89 16.46
C GLY A 103 6.31 7.76 17.09
N MET A 104 7.38 7.34 16.41
CA MET A 104 8.33 6.35 16.93
C MET A 104 9.03 6.85 18.19
N ASN A 105 9.50 8.09 18.21
CA ASN A 105 10.16 8.70 19.37
C ASN A 105 9.23 8.73 20.58
N LEU A 106 7.96 9.11 20.41
CA LEU A 106 6.98 9.08 21.50
C LEU A 106 6.77 7.67 22.07
N LEU A 107 6.75 6.64 21.21
CA LEU A 107 6.62 5.25 21.65
C LEU A 107 7.87 4.77 22.41
N ILE A 108 9.05 5.14 21.93
CA ILE A 108 10.33 4.82 22.60
C ILE A 108 10.42 5.54 23.96
N GLU A 109 10.03 6.81 24.02
CA GLU A 109 10.00 7.61 25.25
C GLU A 109 9.03 7.07 26.30
N ASN A 110 7.91 6.46 25.88
CA ASN A 110 7.00 5.80 26.79
C ASN A 110 7.64 4.61 27.54
N GLY A 111 8.71 4.02 26.98
CA GLY A 111 9.47 2.94 27.60
C GLY A 111 8.72 1.61 27.73
N ARG A 112 7.54 1.49 27.09
CA ARG A 112 6.70 0.28 27.16
C ARG A 112 6.30 -0.19 25.77
N THR A 113 6.52 -1.48 25.52
CA THR A 113 6.13 -2.15 24.27
C THR A 113 4.86 -2.99 24.41
N ARG A 114 4.38 -3.18 25.66
CA ARG A 114 3.14 -3.92 25.96
C ARG A 114 1.94 -3.08 25.52
N GLY A 115 1.17 -3.62 24.57
CA GLY A 115 0.02 -2.94 23.96
C GLY A 115 0.21 -2.59 22.48
N ILE A 116 1.44 -2.69 21.94
CA ILE A 116 1.69 -2.51 20.50
C ILE A 116 1.35 -3.80 19.76
N GLU A 117 0.19 -3.87 19.13
CA GLU A 117 -0.28 -5.08 18.45
C GLU A 117 0.58 -5.46 17.24
N ASN A 118 1.01 -4.46 16.45
CA ASN A 118 1.86 -4.69 15.30
C ASN A 118 3.25 -5.20 15.72
N PHE A 119 3.60 -6.42 15.27
CA PHE A 119 4.83 -7.09 15.66
C PHE A 119 6.09 -6.33 15.22
N LEU A 120 6.12 -5.83 13.98
CA LEU A 120 7.28 -5.12 13.44
C LEU A 120 7.50 -3.82 14.22
N LEU A 121 6.45 -3.04 14.41
CA LEU A 121 6.49 -1.81 15.21
C LEU A 121 7.00 -2.08 16.63
N ARG A 122 6.52 -3.17 17.26
CA ARG A 122 6.96 -3.57 18.60
C ARG A 122 8.47 -3.86 18.66
N GLN A 123 9.02 -4.53 17.65
CA GLN A 123 10.47 -4.82 17.59
C GLN A 123 11.29 -3.53 17.43
N GLU A 124 10.87 -2.65 16.55
CA GLU A 124 11.54 -1.37 16.31
C GLU A 124 11.52 -0.47 17.56
N VAL A 125 10.36 -0.35 18.23
CA VAL A 125 10.26 0.40 19.50
C VAL A 125 11.13 -0.24 20.58
N ARG A 126 11.16 -1.57 20.70
CA ARG A 126 12.02 -2.27 21.66
C ARG A 126 13.49 -1.96 21.43
N ARG A 127 13.95 -2.05 20.17
CA ARG A 127 15.34 -1.72 19.78
C ARG A 127 15.67 -0.27 20.11
N GLY A 128 14.74 0.66 19.85
CA GLY A 128 14.89 2.07 20.19
C GLY A 128 15.04 2.31 21.69
N ILE A 129 14.24 1.65 22.52
CA ILE A 129 14.34 1.72 23.99
C ILE A 129 15.70 1.19 24.45
N GLU A 130 16.10 0.00 23.99
CA GLU A 130 17.38 -0.61 24.36
C GLU A 130 18.58 0.26 23.94
N LYS A 131 18.50 0.92 22.77
CA LYS A 131 19.53 1.86 22.31
C LYS A 131 19.62 3.09 23.22
N LYS A 132 18.48 3.72 23.53
CA LYS A 132 18.42 4.89 24.43
C LYS A 132 18.94 4.58 25.83
N GLU A 133 18.64 3.39 26.35
CA GLU A 133 19.15 2.92 27.65
C GLU A 133 20.67 2.69 27.65
N LYS A 134 21.26 2.29 26.51
CA LYS A 134 22.72 2.14 26.38
C LYS A 134 23.39 3.50 26.35
N GLU A 135 22.89 4.42 25.53
CA GLU A 135 23.41 5.79 25.41
C GLU A 135 23.39 6.52 26.76
N THR A 136 22.27 6.43 27.50
CA THR A 136 22.19 7.02 28.85
C THR A 136 23.16 6.40 29.85
N LYS A 137 23.42 5.09 29.77
CA LYS A 137 24.41 4.42 30.65
C LYS A 137 25.85 4.83 30.29
N GLU A 138 26.13 5.08 29.03
CA GLU A 138 27.44 5.55 28.55
C GLU A 138 27.68 7.01 28.95
N GLU A 139 26.70 7.90 28.76
CA GLU A 139 26.78 9.29 29.21
C GLU A 139 27.01 9.43 30.72
N VAL A 140 26.38 8.56 31.53
CA VAL A 140 26.57 8.54 32.99
C VAL A 140 27.99 8.08 33.35
N LYS A 141 28.59 7.16 32.60
CA LYS A 141 29.98 6.71 32.82
C LYS A 141 31.00 7.77 32.43
N GLU A 142 30.76 8.49 31.34
CA GLU A 142 31.63 9.59 30.90
C GLU A 142 31.61 10.77 31.87
N LYS A 143 30.44 11.12 32.42
CA LYS A 143 30.34 12.19 33.44
C LYS A 143 30.90 11.81 34.81
N ALA A 144 31.11 10.52 35.06
CA ALA A 144 31.65 9.99 36.31
C ALA A 144 33.17 9.70 36.25
N SER A 145 33.80 9.88 35.08
CA SER A 145 35.25 9.77 34.86
C SER A 145 35.90 11.15 34.81
#